data_AF-A0A6P3H886-F1
#
_entry.id   AF-A0A6P3H886-F1
#
_cell.length_a   1.000
_cell.length_b   1.000
_cell.length_c   1.000
_cell.angle_alpha   90.00
_cell.angle_beta   90.00
_cell.angle_gamma   90.00
#
_symmetry.space_group_name_H-M   'P 1'
#
loop_
_entity.id
_entity.type
_entity.pdbx_description
1 polymer ?
#
loop_
_entity_poly.entity_id
_entity_poly.type
_entity_poly.pdbx_seq_one_letter_code
_entity_poly.pdbx_strand_id
1 'polypeptide(L)'
;MQAMSDYENEDACWSALEGFRVKLISAIDPARVTPYLRQCNVLSPDDEEQVLSDPSLVTRKRKVGVLLDILQRTGHKGYVAFLESLELYYPQLYRKVTGKEPTRVFSVIIGERWVQAWGPEGQGNLVP
;
A
#
# COMPACT_ATOMS: atom_id res chain seq x y z
N MET A 1 -21.29 -10.27 -19.54
CA MET A 1 -20.92 -8.87 -19.23
C MET A 1 -20.25 -8.88 -17.86
N GLN A 2 -18.93 -9.04 -17.76
CA GLN A 2 -18.24 -9.04 -16.46
C GLN A 2 -16.74 -8.70 -16.64
N ALA A 3 -16.46 -7.51 -17.16
CA ALA A 3 -15.09 -7.00 -17.28
C ALA A 3 -15.08 -5.45 -17.27
N MET A 4 -16.00 -4.85 -16.50
CA MET A 4 -16.17 -3.39 -16.43
C MET A 4 -16.04 -2.86 -15.00
N SER A 5 -15.59 -3.68 -14.04
CA SER A 5 -15.59 -3.34 -12.61
C SER A 5 -14.20 -3.11 -11.99
N ASP A 6 -13.12 -3.58 -12.60
CA ASP A 6 -11.79 -3.46 -11.96
C ASP A 6 -11.15 -2.08 -12.13
N TYR A 7 -11.38 -1.40 -13.26
CA TYR A 7 -10.81 -0.05 -13.51
C TYR A 7 -11.54 1.07 -12.78
N GLU A 8 -12.88 1.06 -12.71
CA GLU A 8 -13.61 2.03 -11.88
C GLU A 8 -13.28 1.87 -10.38
N ASN A 9 -12.87 0.67 -9.96
CA ASN A 9 -12.49 0.41 -8.59
C ASN A 9 -11.13 1.05 -8.23
N GLU A 10 -10.19 1.18 -9.16
CA GLU A 10 -8.89 1.85 -8.93
C GLU A 10 -9.04 3.34 -8.65
N ASP A 11 -9.75 4.06 -9.50
CA ASP A 11 -9.99 5.50 -9.33
C ASP A 11 -10.85 5.78 -8.09
N ALA A 12 -11.84 4.92 -7.80
CA ALA A 12 -12.66 5.04 -6.59
C ALA A 12 -11.83 4.83 -5.31
N CYS A 13 -10.88 3.88 -5.34
CA CYS A 13 -9.98 3.59 -4.21
C CYS A 13 -9.10 4.80 -3.87
N TRP A 14 -8.45 5.40 -4.88
CA TRP A 14 -7.64 6.60 -4.69
C TRP A 14 -8.48 7.83 -4.30
N SER A 15 -9.69 7.98 -4.87
CA SER A 15 -10.61 9.06 -4.50
C SER A 15 -11.05 8.99 -3.03
N ALA A 16 -11.31 7.79 -2.51
CA ALA A 16 -11.60 7.60 -1.09
C ALA A 16 -10.40 7.99 -0.20
N LEU A 17 -9.18 7.63 -0.59
CA LEU A 17 -7.94 8.04 0.08
C LEU A 17 -7.76 9.55 0.09
N GLU A 18 -8.09 10.22 -1.02
CA GLU A 18 -7.96 11.67 -1.18
C GLU A 18 -8.79 12.44 -0.14
N GLY A 19 -9.99 11.93 0.19
CA GLY A 19 -10.81 12.46 1.29
C GLY A 19 -10.14 12.42 2.66
N PHE A 20 -9.20 11.49 2.87
CA PHE A 20 -8.38 11.38 4.09
C PHE A 20 -6.97 11.95 3.93
N ARG A 21 -6.58 12.45 2.75
CA ARG A 21 -5.22 12.89 2.42
C ARG A 21 -4.64 13.80 3.49
N VAL A 22 -5.38 14.83 3.91
CA VAL A 22 -4.93 15.80 4.92
C VAL A 22 -4.56 15.13 6.25
N LYS A 23 -5.33 14.12 6.67
CA LYS A 23 -5.03 13.35 7.89
C LYS A 23 -3.84 12.42 7.67
N LEU A 24 -3.79 11.76 6.52
CA LEU A 24 -2.73 10.80 6.17
C LEU A 24 -1.37 11.49 6.09
N ILE A 25 -1.24 12.56 5.31
CA ILE A 25 0.01 13.33 5.20
C ILE A 25 0.47 13.92 6.53
N SER A 26 -0.46 14.15 7.48
CA SER A 26 -0.14 14.69 8.79
C SER A 26 0.23 13.63 9.83
N ALA A 27 -0.20 12.38 9.65
CA ALA A 27 -0.03 11.31 10.62
C ALA A 27 1.02 10.26 10.20
N ILE A 28 1.21 10.07 8.90
CA ILE A 28 2.14 9.09 8.34
C ILE A 28 3.55 9.66 8.33
N ASP A 29 4.52 8.84 8.73
CA ASP A 29 5.92 9.13 8.55
C ASP A 29 6.46 8.45 7.28
N PRO A 30 6.92 9.20 6.26
CA PRO A 30 7.44 8.63 5.02
C PRO A 30 8.60 7.68 5.28
N ALA A 31 9.49 7.96 6.24
CA ALA A 31 10.64 7.11 6.55
C ALA A 31 10.25 5.71 7.08
N ARG A 32 9.03 5.56 7.60
CA ARG A 32 8.51 4.27 8.05
C ARG A 32 7.88 3.47 6.91
N VAL A 33 7.21 4.14 5.98
CA VAL A 33 6.45 3.48 4.92
C VAL A 33 7.27 3.24 3.65
N THR A 34 8.23 4.11 3.31
CA THR A 34 9.08 3.97 2.11
C THR A 34 9.79 2.62 1.98
N PRO A 35 10.43 2.04 3.03
CA PRO A 35 11.11 0.75 2.88
C PRO A 35 10.13 -0.39 2.58
N TYR A 36 8.91 -0.34 3.13
CA TYR A 36 7.86 -1.34 2.88
C TYR A 36 7.32 -1.23 1.45
N LEU A 37 7.07 -0.01 0.99
CA LEU A 37 6.60 0.27 -0.38
C LEU A 37 7.64 -0.16 -1.43
N ARG A 38 8.92 0.03 -1.12
CA ARG A 38 10.02 -0.48 -1.95
C ARG A 38 10.05 -2.01 -1.99
N GLN A 39 9.83 -2.69 -0.86
CA GLN A 39 9.72 -4.15 -0.82
C GLN A 39 8.53 -4.67 -1.65
N CYS A 40 7.44 -3.90 -1.72
CA CYS A 40 6.28 -4.19 -2.54
C CYS A 40 6.49 -3.89 -4.04
N ASN A 41 7.68 -3.41 -4.43
CA ASN A 41 8.02 -3.04 -5.81
C ASN A 41 7.09 -1.95 -6.40
N VAL A 42 6.53 -1.09 -5.54
CA VAL A 42 5.70 0.07 -5.93
C VAL A 42 6.44 1.41 -5.75
N LEU A 43 7.65 1.37 -5.21
CA LEU A 43 8.52 2.52 -5.00
C LEU A 43 9.95 2.16 -5.41
N SER A 44 10.56 2.97 -6.28
CA SER A 44 11.95 2.77 -6.69
C SER A 44 12.92 3.21 -5.59
N PRO A 45 14.16 2.69 -5.55
CA PRO A 45 15.18 3.20 -4.62
C PRO A 45 15.47 4.71 -4.84
N ASP A 46 15.45 5.18 -6.09
CA ASP A 46 15.59 6.60 -6.43
C ASP A 46 14.41 7.44 -5.88
N ASP A 47 13.18 6.92 -6.02
CA ASP A 47 11.98 7.57 -5.49
C ASP A 47 12.00 7.64 -3.95
N GLU A 48 12.47 6.58 -3.30
CA GLU A 48 12.68 6.53 -1.84
C GLU A 48 13.68 7.61 -1.40
N GLU A 49 14.84 7.70 -2.07
CA GLU A 49 15.85 8.71 -1.75
C GLU A 49 15.29 10.12 -1.98
N GLN A 50 14.55 10.35 -3.07
CA GLN A 50 13.90 11.65 -3.31
C GLN A 50 12.91 11.99 -2.19
N VAL A 51 12.04 11.07 -1.78
CA VAL A 51 11.06 11.36 -0.72
C VAL A 51 11.73 11.62 0.63
N LEU A 52 12.82 10.90 0.95
CA LEU A 52 13.47 10.97 2.26
C LEU A 52 14.52 12.09 2.36
N SER A 53 15.36 12.23 1.34
CA SER A 53 16.55 13.07 1.35
C SER A 53 16.37 14.42 0.67
N ASP A 54 15.24 14.66 -0.04
CA ASP A 54 15.04 15.92 -0.75
C ASP A 54 14.86 17.10 0.25
N PRO A 55 15.78 18.10 0.22
CA PRO A 55 15.71 19.28 1.07
C PRO A 55 14.55 20.21 0.71
N SER A 56 13.99 20.11 -0.49
CA SER A 56 12.81 20.88 -0.94
C SER A 56 11.52 20.43 -0.24
N LEU A 57 11.50 19.19 0.26
CA LEU A 57 10.40 18.60 1.02
C LEU A 57 10.58 18.85 2.52
N VAL A 58 10.73 20.12 2.89
CA VAL A 58 11.01 20.59 4.26
C VAL A 58 10.00 20.06 5.30
N THR A 59 8.76 19.81 4.88
CA THR A 59 7.68 19.36 5.76
C THR A 59 7.33 17.89 5.47
N ARG A 60 7.20 17.08 6.52
CA ARG A 60 6.70 15.68 6.44
C ARG A 60 5.46 15.54 5.56
N LYS A 61 4.52 16.48 5.66
CA LYS A 61 3.29 16.52 4.85
C LYS A 61 3.57 16.55 3.34
N ARG A 62 4.57 17.31 2.89
CA ARG A 62 4.96 17.36 1.47
C ARG A 62 5.60 16.04 1.04
N LYS A 63 6.48 15.47 1.86
CA LYS A 63 7.09 14.15 1.59
C LYS A 63 6.05 13.06 1.35
N VAL A 64 5.07 12.93 2.24
CA VAL A 64 3.97 11.96 2.07
C VAL A 64 3.10 12.32 0.87
N GLY A 65 2.88 13.61 0.59
CA GLY A 65 2.15 14.05 -0.59
C GLY A 65 2.80 13.61 -1.92
N VAL A 66 4.13 13.71 -2.02
CA VAL A 66 4.90 13.22 -3.17
C VAL A 66 4.87 11.70 -3.22
N LEU A 67 5.04 11.03 -2.08
CA LEU A 67 4.94 9.58 -2.00
C LEU A 67 3.58 9.07 -2.53
N LEU A 68 2.48 9.71 -2.13
CA LEU A 68 1.15 9.37 -2.64
C LEU A 68 1.02 9.59 -4.15
N ASP A 69 1.63 10.65 -4.70
CA ASP A 69 1.66 10.90 -6.16
C ASP A 69 2.37 9.76 -6.90
N ILE A 70 3.51 9.31 -6.38
CA ILE A 70 4.28 8.19 -6.96
C ILE A 70 3.46 6.90 -6.90
N LEU A 71 2.86 6.60 -5.75
CA LEU A 71 2.02 5.41 -5.59
C LEU A 71 0.78 5.45 -6.49
N GLN A 72 0.17 6.61 -6.70
CA GLN A 72 -0.96 6.78 -7.60
C GLN A 72 -0.58 6.41 -9.05
N ARG A 73 0.65 6.71 -9.49
CA ARG A 73 1.15 6.29 -10.82
C ARG A 73 1.30 4.79 -10.97
N THR A 74 1.44 4.06 -9.87
CA THR A 74 1.51 2.58 -9.87
C THR A 74 0.13 1.91 -9.84
N GLY A 75 -0.95 2.69 -9.79
CA GLY A 75 -2.33 2.22 -9.82
C GLY A 75 -2.73 1.42 -8.58
N HIS A 76 -3.45 0.32 -8.78
CA HIS A 76 -3.99 -0.53 -7.72
C HIS A 76 -2.89 -1.11 -6.83
N LYS A 77 -1.74 -1.45 -7.42
CA LYS A 77 -0.62 -2.05 -6.65
C LYS A 77 -0.12 -1.09 -5.58
N GLY A 78 0.07 0.20 -5.92
CA GLY A 78 0.46 1.23 -4.96
C GLY A 78 -0.58 1.46 -3.88
N TYR A 79 -1.86 1.43 -4.25
CA TYR A 79 -2.96 1.55 -3.30
C TYR A 79 -2.93 0.43 -2.25
N VAL A 80 -2.84 -0.83 -2.70
CA VAL A 80 -2.83 -1.99 -1.79
C VAL A 80 -1.57 -1.97 -0.92
N ALA A 81 -0.39 -1.74 -1.50
CA ALA A 81 0.86 -1.67 -0.75
C ALA A 81 0.84 -0.53 0.30
N PHE A 82 0.23 0.61 -0.04
CA PHE A 82 0.04 1.70 0.89
C PHE A 82 -0.88 1.30 2.05
N LEU A 83 -2.02 0.69 1.75
CA LEU A 83 -2.94 0.19 2.77
C LEU A 83 -2.29 -0.82 3.70
N GLU A 84 -1.50 -1.76 3.19
CA GLU A 84 -0.74 -2.70 4.01
C GLU A 84 0.28 -2.01 4.91
N SER A 85 0.96 -0.98 4.39
CA SER A 85 1.87 -0.16 5.20
C SER A 85 1.11 0.56 6.32
N LEU A 86 -0.12 1.06 6.05
CA LEU A 86 -0.99 1.65 7.07
C LEU A 86 -1.42 0.61 8.08
N GLU A 87 -1.76 -0.59 7.65
CA GLU A 87 -2.20 -1.66 8.53
C GLU A 87 -1.11 -2.08 9.52
N LEU A 88 0.13 -2.15 9.04
CA LEU A 88 1.30 -2.53 9.83
C LEU A 88 1.70 -1.43 10.82
N TYR A 89 1.84 -0.19 10.37
CA TYR A 89 2.39 0.90 11.19
C TYR A 89 1.30 1.73 11.90
N TYR A 90 0.10 1.80 11.33
CA TYR A 90 -0.99 2.69 11.74
C TYR A 90 -2.38 2.01 11.65
N PRO A 91 -2.62 0.91 12.38
CA PRO A 91 -3.87 0.14 12.28
C PRO A 91 -5.13 0.98 12.55
N GLN A 92 -5.01 2.06 13.35
CA GLN A 92 -6.10 3.00 13.59
C GLN A 92 -6.45 3.87 12.37
N LEU A 93 -5.46 4.22 11.54
CA LEU A 93 -5.68 4.95 10.29
C LEU A 93 -6.26 4.02 9.23
N TYR A 94 -5.73 2.81 9.10
CA TYR A 94 -6.26 1.80 8.19
C TYR A 94 -7.77 1.60 8.41
N ARG A 95 -8.19 1.33 9.65
CA ARG A 95 -9.61 1.16 9.99
C ARG A 95 -10.46 2.40 9.68
N LYS A 96 -9.90 3.61 9.75
CA LYS A 96 -10.60 4.85 9.39
C LYS A 96 -10.76 5.03 7.89
N VAL A 97 -9.74 4.65 7.11
CA VAL A 97 -9.73 4.80 5.65
C VAL A 97 -10.58 3.70 5.00
N THR A 98 -10.39 2.45 5.41
CA THR A 98 -11.02 1.28 4.79
C THR A 98 -12.33 0.88 5.46
N GLY A 99 -12.55 1.28 6.72
CA GLY A 99 -13.67 0.80 7.53
C GLY A 99 -13.56 -0.67 7.96
N LYS A 100 -12.47 -1.37 7.61
CA LYS A 100 -12.25 -2.79 7.88
C LYS A 100 -11.27 -3.01 9.02
N GLU A 101 -11.35 -4.17 9.67
CA GLU A 101 -10.38 -4.56 10.68
C GLU A 101 -9.04 -4.95 10.03
N PRO A 102 -7.92 -4.60 10.68
CA PRO A 102 -6.59 -4.98 10.21
C PRO A 102 -6.38 -6.50 10.39
N THR A 103 -6.56 -7.26 9.32
CA THR A 103 -6.29 -8.71 9.22
C THR A 103 -4.80 -9.11 9.29
N ARG A 104 -3.85 -8.16 9.16
CA ARG A 104 -2.39 -8.34 9.13
C ARG A 104 -1.89 -9.34 8.08
N VAL A 105 -2.66 -9.58 7.02
CA VAL A 105 -2.30 -10.46 5.91
C VAL A 105 -1.69 -9.61 4.80
N PHE A 106 -0.36 -9.71 4.64
CA PHE A 106 0.44 -8.99 3.63
C PHE A 106 0.19 -9.49 2.21
N SER A 107 -1.01 -9.32 1.67
CA SER A 107 -1.43 -9.76 0.34
C SER A 107 -0.47 -9.39 -0.81
N VAL A 108 0.26 -8.27 -0.76
CA VAL A 108 1.24 -7.89 -1.81
C VAL A 108 2.53 -8.72 -1.73
N ILE A 109 3.01 -8.98 -0.52
CA ILE A 109 4.21 -9.82 -0.29
C ILE A 109 3.87 -11.32 -0.37
N ILE A 110 2.63 -11.68 -0.01
CA ILE A 110 2.10 -13.05 0.09
C ILE A 110 1.50 -13.52 -1.24
N GLY A 111 0.98 -12.62 -2.07
CA GLY A 111 0.33 -12.94 -3.35
C GLY A 111 1.25 -13.65 -4.34
N GLU A 112 2.57 -13.44 -4.26
CA GLU A 112 3.54 -14.15 -5.09
C GLU A 112 4.15 -15.38 -4.40
N ARG A 113 4.08 -15.47 -3.06
CA ARG A 113 4.72 -16.55 -2.28
C ARG A 113 3.82 -17.76 -2.03
N TRP A 114 2.49 -17.60 -1.97
CA TRP A 114 1.59 -18.75 -1.73
C TRP A 114 1.08 -19.43 -3.00
N VAL A 115 1.10 -18.76 -4.15
CA VAL A 115 0.79 -19.42 -5.44
C VAL A 115 1.87 -20.46 -5.81
N GLN A 116 3.10 -20.32 -5.31
CA GLN A 116 4.12 -21.38 -5.40
C GLN A 116 4.08 -22.40 -4.27
N ALA A 117 3.49 -22.08 -3.11
CA ALA A 117 3.45 -22.98 -1.97
C ALA A 117 2.19 -23.87 -1.92
N TRP A 118 1.08 -23.44 -2.53
CA TRP A 118 -0.20 -24.16 -2.54
C TRP A 118 -0.90 -23.97 -3.89
N GLY A 119 -0.34 -24.58 -4.94
CA GLY A 119 -1.09 -24.85 -6.17
C GLY A 119 -2.19 -25.90 -5.94
N PRO A 120 -3.26 -25.94 -6.76
CA PRO A 120 -4.43 -26.82 -6.58
C PRO A 120 -4.19 -28.32 -6.86
N GLU A 121 -2.96 -28.81 -6.69
CA GLU A 121 -2.57 -30.22 -6.89
C GLU A 121 -1.75 -30.77 -5.70
N GLY A 122 -2.29 -30.61 -4.50
CA GLY A 122 -1.70 -31.15 -3.26
C GLY A 122 -2.68 -32.02 -2.49
N GLN A 123 -3.18 -33.11 -3.08
CA GLN A 123 -3.64 -34.23 -2.27
C GLN A 123 -2.44 -34.77 -1.49
N GLY A 124 -2.53 -34.82 -0.16
CA GLY A 124 -1.52 -35.52 0.63
C GLY A 124 -1.36 -34.97 2.03
N ASN A 125 -2.28 -35.36 2.90
CA ASN A 125 -2.03 -35.76 4.29
C ASN A 125 -0.68 -35.34 4.91
N LEU A 126 -0.71 -34.48 5.93
CA LEU A 126 -0.20 -34.79 7.27
C LEU A 126 -0.40 -33.57 8.19
N VAL A 127 -1.42 -33.70 9.03
CA VAL A 127 -1.39 -33.21 10.43
C VAL A 127 -0.40 -34.10 11.21
N PRO A 128 0.22 -33.66 12.32
CA PRO A 128 -0.37 -32.84 13.37
C PRO A 128 0.15 -31.39 13.49
#